data_AF-A0A927J147-F1
#
_entry.id   AF-A0A927J147-F1
#
_cell.length_a   1.000
_cell.length_b   1.000
_cell.length_c   1.000
_cell.angle_alpha   90.00
_cell.angle_beta   90.00
_cell.angle_gamma   90.00
#
_symmetry.space_group_name_H-M   'P 1'
#
loop_
_entity.id
_entity.type
_entity.pdbx_description
1 polymer ?
#
loop_
_entity_poly.entity_id
_entity_poly.type
_entity_poly.pdbx_seq_one_letter_code
_entity_poly.pdbx_strand_id
1 'polypeptide(L)'
;MPNDAPTPLPAPVPSPATVPEADQSWSVRAALRSPRRLRIEVLGGLVVALALIPEAIAFSIIAGVDPRLGLFAAFTMAVTISFVGGRPAMISAATGAIALVIAPVVADHGVDYLIATVILGGVIQVLLGVAGIARLMRFIPRSVMVGFVDALAILIFLSQLPHLIDVPWQVYPLVAVGIALIVLLPRWTKVVPAPLVAIVLLTAAVVAGAIDVPTVGDEGALPESLPSLLVPNVPFTLETLQIIAPYALGMALVGILESLMTAKLVDDITDTHSNKTREAWGQGVANIVTGFFGGMGGCAMIGQTMINVKASGARTRISTFLAGVFLLGLVVGLGDVVAIMPMAALVAVMIMVSVGTFDWHSVKPSTLRRMPRSETAVMLATVVVTVATSNLAYGVIVGVLTATVLFARRVAHLTTVTRLDPAAPAAPAGAAGAAGAADGSEVPDGGSRTYRVDGELFFASSNDLVYQFDYAGDPQNVVIDLSNAHVWDASTVAALDAIRTKYAAKGKHLEVVGLNDDSAVRYELLAGNLGAGH
;
A
#
# COMPACT_ATOMS: atom_id res chain seq x y z
N MET A 1 6.65 74.97 -13.35
CA MET A 1 6.70 74.16 -12.11
C MET A 1 6.31 72.74 -12.50
N PRO A 2 7.18 71.73 -12.28
CA PRO A 2 6.89 70.35 -12.68
C PRO A 2 5.83 69.73 -11.78
N ASN A 3 5.08 68.81 -12.36
CA ASN A 3 3.93 68.11 -11.79
C ASN A 3 4.43 66.79 -11.17
N ASP A 4 4.71 66.79 -9.87
CA ASP A 4 5.13 65.57 -9.15
C ASP A 4 3.90 64.75 -8.74
N ALA A 5 3.54 63.78 -9.59
CA ALA A 5 2.59 62.74 -9.23
C ALA A 5 3.24 61.74 -8.25
N PRO A 6 2.55 61.29 -7.19
CA PRO A 6 3.11 60.35 -6.23
C PRO A 6 3.32 58.97 -6.89
N THR A 7 4.54 58.45 -6.79
CA THR A 7 4.89 57.07 -7.18
C THR A 7 4.01 56.05 -6.46
N PRO A 8 3.42 55.06 -7.17
CA PRO A 8 2.62 54.02 -6.53
C PRO A 8 3.50 53.13 -5.65
N LEU A 9 3.05 52.88 -4.43
CA LEU A 9 3.70 51.94 -3.52
C LEU A 9 3.74 50.54 -4.16
N PRO A 10 4.84 49.78 -4.00
CA PRO A 10 4.92 48.42 -4.51
C PRO A 10 3.82 47.56 -3.90
N ALA A 11 3.19 46.72 -4.74
CA ALA A 11 2.15 45.80 -4.30
C ALA A 11 2.67 44.91 -3.15
N PRO A 12 1.87 44.63 -2.13
CA PRO A 12 2.28 43.75 -1.04
C PRO A 12 2.67 42.39 -1.63
N VAL A 13 3.91 41.97 -1.36
CA VAL A 13 4.38 40.63 -1.71
C VAL A 13 3.41 39.65 -1.03
N PRO A 14 2.79 38.70 -1.76
CA PRO A 14 1.93 37.72 -1.13
C PRO A 14 2.77 36.97 -0.10
N SER A 15 2.39 37.08 1.17
CA SER A 15 2.97 36.21 2.21
C SER A 15 2.88 34.78 1.73
N PRO A 16 3.96 33.98 1.78
CA PRO A 16 3.89 32.58 1.43
C PRO A 16 2.75 31.98 2.27
N ALA A 17 1.77 31.38 1.60
CA ALA A 17 0.62 30.78 2.26
C ALA A 17 1.13 29.93 3.41
N THR A 18 0.89 30.36 4.65
CA THR A 18 1.31 29.62 5.83
C THR A 18 0.61 28.28 5.74
N VAL A 19 1.39 27.22 5.55
CA VAL A 19 0.90 25.84 5.62
C VAL A 19 0.11 25.73 6.93
N PRO A 20 -1.14 25.22 6.91
CA PRO A 20 -1.97 25.15 8.11
C PRO A 20 -1.18 24.49 9.25
N GLU A 21 -0.96 25.23 10.33
CA GLU A 21 -0.22 24.73 11.47
C GLU A 21 -1.06 23.62 12.14
N ALA A 22 -0.44 22.48 12.45
CA ALA A 22 -1.14 21.36 13.07
C ALA A 22 -1.84 21.82 14.36
N ASP A 23 -3.13 21.52 14.50
CA ASP A 23 -3.93 21.90 15.67
C ASP A 23 -3.27 21.41 16.97
N GLN A 24 -2.60 22.33 17.69
CA GLN A 24 -1.89 22.05 18.94
C GLN A 24 -2.81 21.50 20.04
N SER A 25 -4.14 21.59 19.84
CA SER A 25 -5.13 21.06 20.76
C SER A 25 -5.04 19.54 20.92
N TRP A 26 -4.43 18.80 19.98
CA TRP A 26 -4.30 17.33 20.05
C TRP A 26 -2.93 16.84 20.56
N SER A 27 -2.17 17.69 21.26
CA SER A 27 -0.94 17.26 21.91
C SER A 27 -1.18 16.38 23.15
N VAL A 28 -0.24 15.49 23.44
CA VAL A 28 -0.24 14.63 24.66
C VAL A 28 -0.39 15.49 25.93
N ARG A 29 0.32 16.63 25.99
CA ARG A 29 0.26 17.56 27.13
C ARG A 29 -1.13 18.17 27.30
N ALA A 30 -1.82 18.52 26.20
CA ALA A 30 -3.17 19.03 26.24
C ALA A 30 -4.18 17.95 26.69
N ALA A 31 -4.01 16.71 26.25
CA ALA A 31 -4.84 15.59 26.67
C ALA A 31 -4.70 15.29 28.17
N LEU A 32 -3.47 15.25 28.71
CA LEU A 32 -3.20 15.02 30.14
C LEU A 32 -3.81 16.10 31.05
N ARG A 33 -3.90 17.35 30.58
CA ARG A 33 -4.50 18.46 31.34
C ARG A 33 -6.02 18.51 31.29
N SER A 34 -6.65 17.74 30.39
CA SER A 34 -8.10 17.77 30.17
C SER A 34 -8.72 16.42 30.57
N PRO A 35 -9.38 16.31 31.75
CA PRO A 35 -9.97 15.05 32.23
C PRO A 35 -10.90 14.38 31.23
N ARG A 36 -11.71 15.18 30.50
CA ARG A 36 -12.61 14.67 29.45
C ARG A 36 -11.86 13.98 28.31
N ARG A 37 -10.72 14.54 27.89
CA ARG A 37 -9.91 14.01 26.78
C ARG A 37 -9.11 12.81 27.23
N LEU A 38 -8.51 12.88 28.42
CA LEU A 38 -7.83 11.75 29.02
C LEU A 38 -8.78 10.54 29.15
N ARG A 39 -10.03 10.75 29.58
CA ARG A 39 -11.05 9.70 29.63
C ARG A 39 -11.30 9.06 28.25
N ILE A 40 -11.38 9.86 27.19
CA ILE A 40 -11.55 9.36 25.82
C ILE A 40 -10.35 8.50 25.40
N GLU A 41 -9.12 8.97 25.64
CA GLU A 41 -7.89 8.25 25.29
C GLU A 41 -7.75 6.94 26.08
N VAL A 42 -8.07 6.96 27.38
CA VAL A 42 -8.03 5.79 28.27
C VAL A 42 -9.07 4.76 27.86
N LEU A 43 -10.33 5.18 27.67
CA LEU A 43 -11.40 4.26 27.26
C LEU A 43 -11.17 3.72 25.84
N GLY A 44 -10.68 4.56 24.91
CA GLY A 44 -10.31 4.12 23.56
C GLY A 44 -9.21 3.07 23.60
N GLY A 45 -8.14 3.31 24.37
CA GLY A 45 -7.08 2.34 24.59
C GLY A 45 -7.60 1.02 25.19
N LEU A 46 -8.49 1.09 26.18
CA LEU A 46 -9.08 -0.10 26.81
C LEU A 46 -9.97 -0.90 25.85
N VAL A 47 -10.82 -0.24 25.07
CA VAL A 47 -11.70 -0.90 24.09
C VAL A 47 -10.87 -1.61 23.02
N VAL A 48 -9.81 -0.95 22.53
CA VAL A 48 -8.87 -1.55 21.58
C VAL A 48 -8.14 -2.72 22.21
N ALA A 49 -7.61 -2.58 23.44
CA ALA A 49 -6.91 -3.65 24.13
C ALA A 49 -7.76 -4.92 24.23
N LEU A 50 -9.03 -4.79 24.62
CA LEU A 50 -9.97 -5.92 24.69
C LEU A 50 -10.25 -6.56 23.33
N ALA A 51 -10.31 -5.76 22.26
CA ALA A 51 -10.49 -6.26 20.91
C ALA A 51 -9.24 -6.95 20.35
N LEU A 52 -8.05 -6.54 20.79
CA LEU A 52 -6.76 -7.10 20.35
C LEU A 52 -6.44 -8.48 20.89
N ILE A 53 -6.92 -8.83 22.09
CA ILE A 53 -6.63 -10.12 22.73
C ILE A 53 -7.00 -11.31 21.80
N PRO A 54 -8.27 -11.47 21.36
CA PRO A 54 -8.63 -12.61 20.52
C PRO A 54 -7.95 -12.58 19.15
N GLU A 55 -7.73 -11.40 18.56
CA GLU A 55 -7.05 -11.28 17.27
C GLU A 55 -5.58 -11.71 17.37
N ALA A 56 -4.84 -11.24 18.37
CA ALA A 56 -3.44 -11.60 18.57
C ALA A 56 -3.25 -13.10 18.84
N ILE A 57 -4.16 -13.71 19.60
CA ILE A 57 -4.19 -15.16 19.83
C ILE A 57 -4.41 -15.89 18.51
N ALA A 58 -5.46 -15.53 17.78
CA ALA A 58 -5.80 -16.19 16.53
C ALA A 58 -4.69 -16.05 15.47
N PHE A 59 -4.05 -14.87 15.36
CA PHE A 59 -2.93 -14.68 14.44
C PHE A 59 -1.68 -15.48 14.85
N SER A 60 -1.46 -15.74 16.14
CA SER A 60 -0.39 -16.62 16.61
C SER A 60 -0.64 -18.06 16.17
N ILE A 61 -1.87 -18.54 16.36
CA ILE A 61 -2.31 -19.87 15.95
C ILE A 61 -2.16 -20.04 14.43
N ILE A 62 -2.56 -19.02 13.64
CA ILE A 62 -2.36 -19.00 12.19
C ILE A 62 -0.87 -19.08 11.80
N ALA A 63 0.01 -18.45 12.57
CA ALA A 63 1.46 -18.52 12.37
C ALA A 63 2.11 -19.81 12.90
N GLY A 64 1.35 -20.69 13.56
CA GLY A 64 1.86 -21.93 14.15
C GLY A 64 2.76 -21.69 15.37
N VAL A 65 2.52 -20.62 16.13
CA VAL A 65 3.28 -20.28 17.35
C VAL A 65 2.38 -20.10 18.55
N ASP A 66 2.96 -20.21 19.75
CA ASP A 66 2.24 -19.99 21.00
C ASP A 66 1.50 -18.63 21.00
N PRO A 67 0.24 -18.57 21.49
CA PRO A 67 -0.51 -17.33 21.66
C PRO A 67 0.25 -16.22 22.37
N ARG A 68 1.15 -16.59 23.29
CA ARG A 68 2.06 -15.67 23.97
C ARG A 68 2.85 -14.76 23.03
N LEU A 69 3.32 -15.26 21.89
CA LEU A 69 4.16 -14.48 20.96
C LEU A 69 3.37 -13.35 20.27
N GLY A 70 2.13 -13.61 19.87
CA GLY A 70 1.27 -12.57 19.30
C GLY A 70 0.82 -11.55 20.33
N LEU A 71 0.53 -11.98 21.56
CA LEU A 71 0.15 -11.07 22.66
C LEU A 71 1.33 -10.17 23.07
N PHE A 72 2.54 -10.72 23.10
CA PHE A 72 3.77 -9.94 23.28
C PHE A 72 4.03 -8.97 22.14
N ALA A 73 3.85 -9.41 20.90
CA ALA A 73 3.94 -8.53 19.74
C ALA A 73 2.92 -7.38 19.82
N ALA A 74 1.67 -7.67 20.18
CA ALA A 74 0.64 -6.65 20.31
C ALA A 74 0.99 -5.58 21.37
N PHE A 75 1.48 -6.01 22.54
CA PHE A 75 1.96 -5.10 23.58
C PHE A 75 3.18 -4.28 23.13
N THR A 76 4.25 -4.95 22.70
CA THR A 76 5.54 -4.30 22.41
C THR A 76 5.46 -3.38 21.21
N MET A 77 4.70 -3.75 20.18
CA MET A 77 4.44 -2.89 19.02
C MET A 77 3.67 -1.64 19.43
N ALA A 78 2.55 -1.78 20.15
CA ALA A 78 1.70 -0.65 20.53
C ALA A 78 2.44 0.34 21.46
N VAL A 79 3.19 -0.17 22.44
CA VAL A 79 4.00 0.67 23.32
C VAL A 79 5.11 1.34 22.54
N THR A 80 5.91 0.62 21.77
CA THR A 80 7.06 1.19 21.07
C THR A 80 6.62 2.23 20.03
N ILE A 81 5.65 1.89 19.17
CA ILE A 81 5.17 2.79 18.11
C ILE A 81 4.54 4.06 18.68
N SER A 82 3.97 4.02 19.89
CA SER A 82 3.43 5.21 20.54
C SER A 82 4.51 6.29 20.75
N PHE A 83 5.78 5.90 20.93
CA PHE A 83 6.91 6.83 21.05
C PHE A 83 7.54 7.18 19.70
N VAL A 84 7.82 6.17 18.87
CA VAL A 84 8.62 6.36 17.66
C VAL A 84 7.79 6.67 16.40
N GLY A 85 6.55 6.19 16.33
CA GLY A 85 5.68 6.27 15.15
C GLY A 85 5.34 7.69 14.69
N GLY A 86 4.88 7.82 13.46
CA GLY A 86 4.58 9.08 12.78
C GLY A 86 3.12 9.52 12.86
N ARG A 87 2.18 8.59 13.10
CA ARG A 87 0.73 8.87 13.18
C ARG A 87 0.14 8.60 14.58
N PRO A 88 -0.22 9.65 15.36
CA PRO A 88 -0.91 9.49 16.64
C PRO A 88 -2.26 8.77 16.52
N ALA A 89 -2.67 8.06 17.58
CA ALA A 89 -3.90 7.27 17.72
C ALA A 89 -4.07 6.10 16.73
N MET A 90 -3.13 5.90 15.81
CA MET A 90 -3.05 4.68 15.02
C MET A 90 -2.57 3.51 15.89
N ILE A 91 -3.15 2.33 15.68
CA ILE A 91 -2.81 1.12 16.44
C ILE A 91 -1.96 0.21 15.56
N SER A 92 -0.76 -0.12 16.04
CA SER A 92 0.08 -1.18 15.49
C SER A 92 0.22 -2.30 16.51
N ALA A 93 -0.02 -3.54 16.08
CA ALA A 93 0.05 -4.75 16.92
C ALA A 93 0.35 -5.98 16.04
N ALA A 94 0.15 -7.18 16.59
CA ALA A 94 0.18 -8.41 15.82
C ALA A 94 -0.96 -8.43 14.78
N THR A 95 -0.65 -8.82 13.54
CA THR A 95 -1.63 -8.83 12.44
C THR A 95 -1.55 -10.11 11.63
N GLY A 96 -2.67 -10.49 11.00
CA GLY A 96 -2.73 -11.61 10.06
C GLY A 96 -1.81 -11.43 8.85
N ALA A 97 -1.59 -10.19 8.41
CA ALA A 97 -0.69 -9.87 7.30
C ALA A 97 0.75 -10.29 7.60
N ILE A 98 1.21 -10.00 8.82
CA ILE A 98 2.55 -10.39 9.27
C ILE A 98 2.60 -11.88 9.58
N ALA A 99 1.60 -12.41 10.28
CA ALA A 99 1.48 -13.83 10.62
C ALA A 99 1.59 -14.73 9.38
N LEU A 100 0.82 -14.44 8.32
CA LEU A 100 0.81 -15.25 7.10
C LEU A 100 2.10 -15.14 6.27
N VAL A 101 2.86 -14.04 6.42
CA VAL A 101 4.17 -13.91 5.76
C VAL A 101 5.22 -14.74 6.46
N ILE A 102 5.18 -14.83 7.79
CA ILE A 102 6.21 -15.54 8.58
C ILE A 102 5.83 -16.98 8.94
N ALA A 103 4.56 -17.39 8.79
CA ALA A 103 4.11 -18.76 9.07
C ALA A 103 4.98 -19.84 8.38
N PRO A 104 5.39 -19.69 7.10
CA PRO A 104 6.23 -20.71 6.47
C PRO A 104 7.62 -20.84 7.11
N VAL A 105 8.24 -19.75 7.59
CA VAL A 105 9.56 -19.84 8.23
C VAL A 105 9.46 -20.54 9.59
N VAL A 106 8.35 -20.38 10.31
CA VAL A 106 8.09 -21.13 11.55
C VAL A 106 7.94 -22.61 11.26
N ALA A 107 7.10 -22.96 10.28
CA ALA A 107 6.82 -24.34 9.93
C ALA A 107 8.09 -25.11 9.52
N ASP A 108 8.97 -24.46 8.76
CA ASP A 108 10.16 -25.11 8.19
C ASP A 108 11.41 -25.01 9.09
N HIS A 109 11.54 -23.94 9.90
CA HIS A 109 12.78 -23.62 10.62
C HIS A 109 12.60 -23.28 12.11
N GLY A 110 11.36 -23.14 12.59
CA GLY A 110 11.04 -22.90 14.00
C GLY A 110 11.06 -21.43 14.45
N VAL A 111 10.77 -21.24 15.73
CA VAL A 111 10.47 -19.93 16.34
C VAL A 111 11.70 -19.00 16.40
N ASP A 112 12.90 -19.54 16.61
CA ASP A 112 14.14 -18.75 16.60
C ASP A 112 14.39 -18.07 15.25
N TYR A 113 14.09 -18.76 14.14
CA TYR A 113 14.17 -18.20 12.79
C TYR A 113 13.09 -17.14 12.54
N LEU A 114 11.88 -17.31 13.10
CA LEU A 114 10.86 -16.27 13.08
C LEU A 114 11.34 -15.00 13.79
N ILE A 115 11.92 -15.12 14.99
CA ILE A 115 12.40 -13.96 15.75
C ILE A 115 13.53 -13.25 14.98
N ALA A 116 14.48 -14.00 14.42
CA ALA A 116 15.52 -13.44 13.58
C ALA A 116 14.94 -12.73 12.33
N THR A 117 13.90 -13.32 11.71
CA THR A 117 13.18 -12.75 10.56
C THR A 117 12.51 -11.42 10.94
N VAL A 118 11.87 -11.35 12.11
CA VAL A 118 11.21 -10.13 12.62
C VAL A 118 12.22 -9.00 12.87
N ILE A 119 13.35 -9.33 13.50
CA ILE A 119 14.43 -8.36 13.74
C ILE A 119 14.99 -7.85 12.42
N LEU A 120 15.32 -8.74 11.48
CA LEU A 120 15.83 -8.36 10.16
C LEU A 120 14.79 -7.54 9.38
N GLY A 121 13.52 -7.93 9.42
CA GLY A 121 12.42 -7.19 8.79
C GLY A 121 12.31 -5.78 9.35
N GLY A 122 12.43 -5.62 10.66
CA GLY A 122 12.48 -4.31 11.31
C GLY A 122 13.69 -3.46 10.88
N VAL A 123 14.88 -4.08 10.77
CA VAL A 123 16.08 -3.40 10.24
C VAL A 123 15.85 -2.93 8.80
N ILE A 124 15.31 -3.78 7.94
CA ILE A 124 14.97 -3.43 6.56
C ILE A 124 13.96 -2.27 6.55
N GLN A 125 12.92 -2.30 7.39
CA GLN A 125 11.95 -1.20 7.50
C GLN A 125 12.60 0.13 7.90
N VAL A 126 13.54 0.11 8.85
CA VAL A 126 14.30 1.32 9.23
C VAL A 126 15.10 1.85 8.04
N LEU A 127 15.85 0.98 7.35
CA LEU A 127 16.66 1.35 6.19
C LEU A 127 15.79 1.94 5.06
N LEU A 128 14.69 1.27 4.72
CA LEU A 128 13.76 1.72 3.69
C LEU A 128 13.04 3.02 4.09
N GLY A 129 12.69 3.16 5.38
CA GLY A 129 12.12 4.37 5.95
C GLY A 129 13.06 5.57 5.78
N VAL A 130 14.33 5.41 6.18
CA VAL A 130 15.36 6.46 6.04
C VAL A 130 15.68 6.76 4.57
N ALA A 131 15.69 5.76 3.69
CA ALA A 131 15.83 5.94 2.24
C ALA A 131 14.65 6.71 1.60
N GLY A 132 13.56 6.92 2.33
CA GLY A 132 12.39 7.66 1.86
C GLY A 132 11.48 6.84 0.96
N ILE A 133 11.43 5.51 1.14
CA ILE A 133 10.56 4.62 0.34
C ILE A 133 9.08 4.98 0.49
N ALA A 134 8.71 5.63 1.60
CA ALA A 134 7.36 6.11 1.85
C ALA A 134 6.84 7.01 0.70
N ARG A 135 7.73 7.68 -0.06
CA ARG A 135 7.36 8.47 -1.25
C ARG A 135 7.05 7.61 -2.48
N LEU A 136 7.63 6.41 -2.57
CA LEU A 136 7.42 5.49 -3.69
C LEU A 136 6.07 4.75 -3.61
N MET A 137 5.41 4.76 -2.46
CA MET A 137 4.07 4.19 -2.27
C MET A 137 3.04 4.65 -3.29
N ARG A 138 3.17 5.89 -3.79
CA ARG A 138 2.28 6.44 -4.82
C ARG A 138 2.30 5.64 -6.13
N PHE A 139 3.33 4.83 -6.36
CA PHE A 139 3.51 4.02 -7.56
C PHE A 139 2.97 2.60 -7.41
N ILE A 140 2.49 2.21 -6.22
CA ILE A 140 1.94 0.87 -5.99
C ILE A 140 0.51 0.83 -6.51
N PRO A 141 0.22 0.01 -7.53
CA PRO A 141 -1.10 0.00 -8.14
C PRO A 141 -2.17 -0.47 -7.16
N ARG A 142 -3.35 0.14 -7.22
CA ARG A 142 -4.49 -0.23 -6.38
C ARG A 142 -4.89 -1.70 -6.54
N SER A 143 -4.78 -2.25 -7.75
CA SER A 143 -5.08 -3.66 -8.02
C SER A 143 -4.19 -4.64 -7.25
N VAL A 144 -2.92 -4.29 -7.01
CA VAL A 144 -2.01 -5.11 -6.19
C VAL A 144 -2.48 -5.10 -4.73
N MET A 145 -2.80 -3.92 -4.20
CA MET A 145 -3.27 -3.79 -2.81
C MET A 145 -4.59 -4.53 -2.59
N VAL A 146 -5.55 -4.39 -3.51
CA VAL A 146 -6.83 -5.10 -3.44
C VAL A 146 -6.63 -6.61 -3.53
N GLY A 147 -5.84 -7.09 -4.50
CA GLY A 147 -5.54 -8.52 -4.62
C GLY A 147 -4.83 -9.09 -3.39
N PHE A 148 -3.94 -8.31 -2.78
CA PHE A 148 -3.27 -8.68 -1.53
C PHE A 148 -4.26 -8.81 -0.36
N VAL A 149 -5.13 -7.81 -0.16
CA VAL A 149 -6.14 -7.81 0.91
C VAL A 149 -7.14 -8.96 0.73
N ASP A 150 -7.62 -9.19 -0.49
CA ASP A 150 -8.54 -10.29 -0.80
C ASP A 150 -7.88 -11.65 -0.56
N ALA A 151 -6.62 -11.82 -0.96
CA ALA A 151 -5.89 -13.05 -0.71
C ALA A 151 -5.65 -13.31 0.78
N LEU A 152 -5.30 -12.26 1.54
CA LEU A 152 -5.15 -12.33 2.99
C LEU A 152 -6.46 -12.74 3.66
N ALA A 153 -7.58 -12.15 3.26
CA ALA A 153 -8.89 -12.52 3.78
C ALA A 153 -9.22 -14.00 3.50
N ILE A 154 -8.95 -14.49 2.29
CA ILE A 154 -9.12 -15.90 1.94
C ILE A 154 -8.22 -16.79 2.81
N LEU A 155 -6.94 -16.45 2.98
CA LEU A 155 -6.03 -17.24 3.81
C LEU A 155 -6.45 -17.25 5.29
N ILE A 156 -6.93 -16.13 5.83
CA ILE A 156 -7.51 -16.11 7.18
C ILE A 156 -8.70 -17.08 7.24
N PHE A 157 -9.62 -17.04 6.28
CA PHE A 157 -10.75 -17.97 6.28
C PHE A 157 -10.30 -19.44 6.18
N LEU A 158 -9.38 -19.75 5.26
CA LEU A 158 -8.84 -21.10 5.08
C LEU A 158 -8.14 -21.62 6.34
N SER A 159 -7.44 -20.75 7.07
CA SER A 159 -6.81 -21.12 8.35
C SER A 159 -7.81 -21.46 9.46
N GLN A 160 -9.10 -21.14 9.29
CA GLN A 160 -10.14 -21.55 10.24
C GLN A 160 -10.67 -22.97 9.98
N LEU A 161 -10.47 -23.51 8.78
CA LEU A 161 -11.01 -24.82 8.39
C LEU A 161 -10.53 -25.99 9.26
N PRO A 162 -9.25 -26.07 9.68
CA PRO A 162 -8.80 -27.12 10.60
C PRO A 162 -9.59 -27.17 11.92
N HIS A 163 -10.15 -26.05 12.37
CA HIS A 163 -10.97 -25.96 13.59
C HIS A 163 -12.47 -26.22 13.33
N LEU A 164 -12.85 -26.58 12.10
CA LEU A 164 -14.23 -26.86 11.69
C LEU A 164 -14.40 -28.22 11.02
N ILE A 165 -13.31 -28.90 10.67
CA ILE A 165 -13.31 -30.21 10.02
C ILE A 165 -12.91 -31.26 11.04
N ASP A 166 -13.66 -32.36 11.12
CA ASP A 166 -13.42 -33.48 12.05
C ASP A 166 -13.36 -33.07 13.53
N VAL A 167 -14.14 -32.04 13.91
CA VAL A 167 -14.25 -31.51 15.28
C VAL A 167 -15.54 -31.98 15.98
N PRO A 168 -15.61 -31.92 17.33
CA PRO A 168 -16.84 -32.23 18.07
C PRO A 168 -18.03 -31.43 17.54
N TRP A 169 -19.18 -32.08 17.41
CA TRP A 169 -20.35 -31.48 16.78
C TRP A 169 -20.84 -30.22 17.49
N GLN A 170 -20.53 -30.06 18.78
CA GLN A 170 -20.83 -28.89 19.62
C GLN A 170 -20.16 -27.60 19.10
N VAL A 171 -19.05 -27.72 18.35
CA VAL A 171 -18.35 -26.58 17.75
C VAL A 171 -19.24 -25.86 16.74
N TYR A 172 -19.96 -26.59 15.88
CA TYR A 172 -20.81 -25.99 14.83
C TYR A 172 -21.89 -25.03 15.36
N PRO A 173 -22.76 -25.42 16.33
CA PRO A 173 -23.74 -24.49 16.88
C PRO A 173 -23.09 -23.34 17.64
N LEU A 174 -21.96 -23.55 18.35
CA LEU A 174 -21.26 -22.46 19.03
C LEU A 174 -20.73 -21.41 18.03
N VAL A 175 -20.13 -21.85 16.92
CA VAL A 175 -19.67 -20.95 15.85
C VAL A 175 -20.85 -20.21 15.22
N ALA A 176 -21.95 -20.92 14.91
CA ALA A 176 -23.15 -20.30 14.33
C ALA A 176 -23.75 -19.24 15.27
N VAL A 177 -23.85 -19.53 16.57
CA VAL A 177 -24.29 -18.57 17.59
C VAL A 177 -23.31 -17.41 17.72
N GLY A 178 -22.00 -17.68 17.69
CA GLY A 178 -20.97 -16.63 17.71
C GLY A 178 -21.11 -15.66 16.56
N ILE A 179 -21.24 -16.16 15.33
CA ILE A 179 -21.49 -15.34 14.13
C ILE A 179 -22.80 -14.56 14.27
N ALA A 180 -23.88 -15.22 14.72
CA ALA A 180 -25.17 -14.56 14.92
C ALA A 180 -25.07 -13.40 15.93
N LEU A 181 -24.37 -13.59 17.05
CA LEU A 181 -24.13 -12.55 18.03
C LEU A 181 -23.33 -11.38 17.43
N ILE A 182 -22.24 -11.67 16.70
CA ILE A 182 -21.40 -10.63 16.09
C ILE A 182 -22.19 -9.79 15.08
N VAL A 183 -23.07 -10.40 14.30
CA VAL A 183 -23.85 -9.73 13.25
C VAL A 183 -25.10 -9.01 13.79
N LEU A 184 -25.81 -9.62 14.74
CA LEU A 184 -27.11 -9.12 15.21
C LEU A 184 -26.99 -8.13 16.37
N LEU A 185 -26.06 -8.36 17.30
CA LEU A 185 -25.93 -7.52 18.50
C LEU A 185 -25.67 -6.02 18.21
N PRO A 186 -24.86 -5.64 17.20
CA PRO A 186 -24.65 -4.23 16.84
C PRO A 186 -25.92 -3.46 16.45
N ARG A 187 -27.02 -4.17 16.15
CA ARG A 187 -28.33 -3.55 15.87
C ARG A 187 -29.04 -3.07 17.13
N TRP A 188 -28.73 -3.64 18.29
CA TRP A 188 -29.32 -3.25 19.57
C TRP A 188 -28.40 -2.34 20.40
N THR A 189 -27.10 -2.63 20.41
CA THR A 189 -26.11 -1.81 21.14
C THR A 189 -24.81 -1.69 20.38
N LYS A 190 -24.20 -0.50 20.43
CA LYS A 190 -22.89 -0.21 19.84
C LYS A 190 -21.84 0.18 20.88
N VAL A 191 -22.20 0.07 22.17
CA VAL A 191 -21.34 0.51 23.28
C VAL A 191 -20.17 -0.46 23.51
N VAL A 192 -20.41 -1.76 23.34
CA VAL A 192 -19.41 -2.82 23.55
C VAL A 192 -19.16 -3.53 22.21
N PRO A 193 -17.90 -3.86 21.86
CA PRO A 193 -17.60 -4.64 20.66
C PRO A 193 -18.33 -5.99 20.66
N ALA A 194 -19.08 -6.28 19.60
CA ALA A 194 -19.83 -7.53 19.49
C ALA A 194 -18.94 -8.81 19.53
N PRO A 195 -17.72 -8.83 18.96
CA PRO A 195 -16.79 -9.95 19.15
C PRO A 195 -16.50 -10.27 20.61
N LEU A 196 -16.28 -9.24 21.44
CA LEU A 196 -16.01 -9.42 22.87
C LEU A 196 -17.23 -10.03 23.59
N VAL A 197 -18.43 -9.56 23.28
CA VAL A 197 -19.66 -10.11 23.87
C VAL A 197 -19.87 -11.56 23.44
N ALA A 198 -19.63 -11.89 22.17
CA ALA A 198 -19.71 -13.26 21.68
C ALA A 198 -18.73 -14.19 22.43
N ILE A 199 -17.47 -13.76 22.59
CA ILE A 199 -16.46 -14.50 23.36
C ILE A 199 -16.92 -14.73 24.80
N VAL A 200 -17.33 -13.68 25.51
CA VAL A 200 -17.71 -13.80 26.93
C VAL A 200 -18.93 -14.70 27.10
N LEU A 201 -19.96 -14.52 26.27
CA LEU A 201 -21.19 -15.31 26.38
C LEU A 201 -20.98 -16.77 26.01
N LEU A 202 -20.21 -17.07 24.95
CA LEU A 202 -19.92 -18.44 24.56
C LEU A 202 -19.02 -19.14 25.57
N THR A 203 -18.01 -18.44 26.11
CA THR A 203 -17.17 -18.98 27.18
C THR A 203 -18.01 -19.31 28.41
N ALA A 204 -18.87 -18.38 28.85
CA ALA A 204 -19.76 -18.62 29.98
C ALA A 204 -20.72 -19.80 29.75
N ALA A 205 -21.26 -19.94 28.53
CA ALA A 205 -22.15 -21.04 28.17
C ALA A 205 -21.43 -22.40 28.16
N VAL A 206 -20.21 -22.44 27.60
CA VAL A 206 -19.37 -23.65 27.57
C VAL A 206 -18.99 -24.09 28.98
N VAL A 207 -18.55 -23.15 29.83
CA VAL A 207 -18.18 -23.43 31.22
C VAL A 207 -19.39 -23.87 32.04
N ALA A 208 -20.51 -23.15 31.96
CA ALA A 208 -21.71 -23.48 32.73
C ALA A 208 -22.36 -24.79 32.29
N GLY A 209 -22.29 -25.11 30.99
CA GLY A 209 -22.79 -26.34 30.41
C GLY A 209 -21.83 -27.53 30.50
N ALA A 210 -20.61 -27.33 31.01
CA ALA A 210 -19.52 -28.31 30.98
C ALA A 210 -19.35 -28.94 29.58
N ILE A 211 -19.41 -28.09 28.54
CA ILE A 211 -19.33 -28.53 27.15
C ILE A 211 -17.86 -28.78 26.80
N ASP A 212 -17.54 -30.03 26.46
CA ASP A 212 -16.19 -30.40 26.06
C ASP A 212 -15.91 -29.98 24.61
N VAL A 213 -15.12 -28.92 24.44
CA VAL A 213 -14.69 -28.36 23.15
C VAL A 213 -13.26 -27.86 23.27
N PRO A 214 -12.47 -27.85 22.16
CA PRO A 214 -11.13 -27.30 22.16
C PRO A 214 -11.11 -25.84 22.65
N THR A 215 -10.11 -25.52 23.46
CA THR A 215 -9.92 -24.20 24.08
C THR A 215 -8.61 -23.57 23.60
N VAL A 216 -8.47 -22.26 23.84
CA VAL A 216 -7.23 -21.54 23.50
C VAL A 216 -6.01 -22.10 24.23
N GLY A 217 -6.18 -22.59 25.47
CA GLY A 217 -5.09 -23.20 26.23
C GLY A 217 -4.52 -24.46 25.59
N ASP A 218 -5.29 -25.14 24.73
CA ASP A 218 -4.85 -26.34 24.02
C ASP A 218 -3.93 -26.03 22.84
N GLU A 219 -3.94 -24.79 22.34
CA GLU A 219 -3.18 -24.33 21.16
C GLU A 219 -1.79 -23.78 21.51
N GLY A 220 -1.48 -23.58 22.79
CA GLY A 220 -0.15 -23.17 23.23
C GLY A 220 -0.14 -22.33 24.50
N ALA A 221 1.06 -21.93 24.92
CA ALA A 221 1.24 -21.20 26.16
C ALA A 221 0.74 -19.75 26.08
N LEU A 222 0.08 -19.30 27.15
CA LEU A 222 -0.29 -17.89 27.36
C LEU A 222 0.79 -17.16 28.20
N PRO A 223 0.83 -15.81 28.14
CA PRO A 223 1.76 -15.06 28.97
C PRO A 223 1.48 -15.16 30.48
N GLU A 224 2.41 -15.74 31.23
CA GLU A 224 2.37 -15.75 32.72
C GLU A 224 3.18 -14.62 33.35
N SER A 225 4.07 -14.00 32.57
CA SER A 225 4.99 -12.96 33.03
C SER A 225 5.23 -11.90 31.96
N LEU A 226 5.87 -10.80 32.37
CA LEU A 226 6.31 -9.76 31.44
C LEU A 226 7.27 -10.35 30.38
N PRO A 227 7.29 -9.80 29.15
CA PRO A 227 8.25 -10.21 28.13
C PRO A 227 9.68 -10.02 28.63
N SER A 228 10.49 -11.08 28.58
CA SER A 228 11.93 -11.01 28.84
C SER A 228 12.70 -10.75 27.56
N LEU A 229 13.88 -10.14 27.67
CA LEU A 229 14.78 -10.01 26.53
C LEU A 229 15.20 -11.40 26.05
N LEU A 230 15.02 -11.66 24.75
CA LEU A 230 15.32 -12.90 24.08
C LEU A 230 16.21 -12.59 22.87
N VAL A 231 17.30 -13.34 22.75
CA VAL A 231 18.20 -13.30 21.60
C VAL A 231 17.99 -14.59 20.82
N PRO A 232 17.61 -14.54 19.53
CA PRO A 232 17.32 -15.74 18.77
C PRO A 232 18.57 -16.61 18.66
N ASN A 233 18.41 -17.92 18.89
CA ASN A 233 19.51 -18.87 18.81
C ASN A 233 19.64 -19.46 17.39
N VAL A 234 20.02 -18.62 16.43
CA VAL A 234 20.26 -19.02 15.04
C VAL A 234 21.74 -18.87 14.66
N PRO A 235 22.28 -19.73 13.77
CA PRO A 235 23.63 -19.55 13.26
C PRO A 235 23.79 -18.20 12.54
N PHE A 236 24.84 -17.46 12.85
CA PHE A 236 25.18 -16.21 12.14
C PHE A 236 25.89 -16.52 10.82
N THR A 237 25.20 -17.15 9.88
CA THR A 237 25.75 -17.57 8.59
C THR A 237 25.01 -16.92 7.41
N LEU A 238 25.66 -16.93 6.23
CA LEU A 238 25.03 -16.48 4.99
C LEU A 238 23.80 -17.35 4.62
N GLU A 239 23.83 -18.63 4.98
CA GLU A 239 22.71 -19.56 4.78
C GLU A 239 21.48 -19.13 5.60
N THR A 240 21.64 -18.87 6.89
CA THR A 240 20.55 -18.35 7.72
C THR A 240 20.00 -17.05 7.15
N LEU A 241 20.87 -16.13 6.70
CA LEU A 241 20.44 -14.90 6.04
C LEU A 241 19.64 -15.18 4.75
N GLN A 242 20.07 -16.12 3.91
CA GLN A 242 19.35 -16.49 2.69
C GLN A 242 17.97 -17.10 2.97
N ILE A 243 17.83 -17.83 4.08
CA ILE A 243 16.56 -18.39 4.55
C ILE A 243 15.61 -17.27 4.98
N ILE A 244 16.05 -16.37 5.86
CA ILE A 244 15.15 -15.38 6.48
C ILE A 244 14.94 -14.13 5.63
N ALA A 245 15.88 -13.77 4.75
CA ALA A 245 15.85 -12.51 4.00
C ALA A 245 14.59 -12.33 3.12
N PRO A 246 14.09 -13.34 2.38
CA PRO A 246 12.87 -13.21 1.58
C PRO A 246 11.65 -12.90 2.44
N TYR A 247 11.48 -13.58 3.57
CA TYR A 247 10.38 -13.38 4.50
C TYR A 247 10.50 -12.02 5.22
N ALA A 248 11.71 -11.66 5.65
CA ALA A 248 11.99 -10.37 6.29
C ALA A 248 11.70 -9.19 5.34
N LEU A 249 12.06 -9.32 4.05
CA LEU A 249 11.74 -8.32 3.03
C LEU A 249 10.23 -8.25 2.78
N GLY A 250 9.56 -9.39 2.62
CA GLY A 250 8.10 -9.45 2.46
C GLY A 250 7.37 -8.80 3.64
N MET A 251 7.76 -9.15 4.85
CA MET A 251 7.26 -8.58 6.10
C MET A 251 7.49 -7.06 6.17
N ALA A 252 8.69 -6.61 5.79
CA ALA A 252 9.06 -5.21 5.79
C ALA A 252 8.16 -4.39 4.86
N LEU A 253 8.01 -4.85 3.62
CA LEU A 253 7.18 -4.21 2.61
C LEU A 253 5.71 -4.20 3.02
N VAL A 254 5.15 -5.35 3.41
CA VAL A 254 3.76 -5.47 3.87
C VAL A 254 3.50 -4.56 5.08
N GLY A 255 4.40 -4.54 6.06
CA GLY A 255 4.24 -3.70 7.24
C GLY A 255 4.27 -2.20 6.93
N ILE A 256 5.12 -1.77 5.99
CA ILE A 256 5.13 -0.37 5.52
C ILE A 256 3.86 -0.05 4.73
N LEU A 257 3.43 -0.94 3.83
CA LEU A 257 2.22 -0.77 3.03
C LEU A 257 0.99 -0.52 3.93
N GLU A 258 0.75 -1.45 4.86
CA GLU A 258 -0.38 -1.40 5.79
C GLU A 258 -0.31 -0.17 6.69
N SER A 259 0.88 0.15 7.22
CA SER A 259 1.02 1.32 8.08
C SER A 259 0.76 2.63 7.34
N LEU A 260 1.22 2.78 6.10
CA LEU A 260 1.01 4.00 5.33
C LEU A 260 -0.42 4.15 4.82
N MET A 261 -1.08 3.05 4.44
CA MET A 261 -2.50 3.04 4.08
C MET A 261 -3.37 3.41 5.30
N THR A 262 -3.07 2.81 6.45
CA THR A 262 -3.77 3.11 7.69
C THR A 262 -3.53 4.56 8.10
N ALA A 263 -2.29 5.05 8.05
CA ALA A 263 -1.96 6.42 8.39
C ALA A 263 -2.73 7.42 7.51
N LYS A 264 -2.86 7.14 6.21
CA LYS A 264 -3.67 7.97 5.30
C LYS A 264 -5.15 7.95 5.68
N LEU A 265 -5.71 6.79 6.01
CA LEU A 265 -7.10 6.71 6.47
C LEU A 265 -7.33 7.53 7.75
N VAL A 266 -6.39 7.49 8.70
CA VAL A 266 -6.48 8.32 9.91
C VAL A 266 -6.31 9.81 9.58
N ASP A 267 -5.40 10.16 8.68
CA ASP A 267 -5.26 11.53 8.18
C ASP A 267 -6.60 12.05 7.64
N ASP A 268 -7.27 11.27 6.78
CA ASP A 268 -8.56 11.62 6.17
C ASP A 268 -9.71 11.72 7.19
N ILE A 269 -9.70 10.92 8.26
CA ILE A 269 -10.74 10.96 9.31
C ILE A 269 -10.60 12.15 10.26
N THR A 270 -9.37 12.62 10.44
CA THR A 270 -9.03 13.63 11.44
C THR A 270 -8.68 14.97 10.84
N ASP A 271 -8.65 15.07 9.51
CA ASP A 271 -8.23 16.24 8.75
C ASP A 271 -6.83 16.74 9.17
N THR A 272 -5.89 15.81 9.42
CA THR A 272 -4.51 16.13 9.83
C THR A 272 -3.49 15.35 9.02
N HIS A 273 -2.29 15.90 8.82
CA HIS A 273 -1.22 15.18 8.13
C HIS A 273 -0.32 14.40 9.10
N SER A 274 0.04 13.18 8.71
CA SER A 274 1.09 12.39 9.36
C SER A 274 2.44 12.48 8.66
N ASN A 275 3.51 12.19 9.40
CA ASN A 275 4.85 12.00 8.83
C ASN A 275 5.06 10.51 8.50
N LYS A 276 4.94 10.19 7.20
CA LYS A 276 4.99 8.82 6.68
C LYS A 276 6.38 8.20 6.76
N THR A 277 7.43 9.01 6.61
CA THR A 277 8.81 8.58 6.82
C THR A 277 9.03 8.18 8.27
N ARG A 278 8.55 8.99 9.21
CA ARG A 278 8.62 8.68 10.65
C ARG A 278 7.86 7.42 11.00
N GLU A 279 6.69 7.26 10.40
CA GLU A 279 5.90 6.05 10.57
C GLU A 279 6.66 4.81 10.09
N ALA A 280 7.23 4.83 8.89
CA ALA A 280 7.93 3.69 8.32
C ALA A 280 9.15 3.23 9.15
N TRP A 281 10.04 4.15 9.56
CA TRP A 281 11.19 3.74 10.39
C TRP A 281 10.77 3.43 11.83
N GLY A 282 9.77 4.13 12.36
CA GLY A 282 9.22 3.85 13.69
C GLY A 282 8.62 2.45 13.78
N GLN A 283 7.95 2.01 12.71
CA GLN A 283 7.46 0.65 12.55
C GLN A 283 8.60 -0.38 12.57
N GLY A 284 9.70 -0.08 11.87
CA GLY A 284 10.90 -0.91 11.89
C GLY A 284 11.51 -1.03 13.28
N VAL A 285 11.64 0.08 14.02
CA VAL A 285 12.12 0.05 15.41
C VAL A 285 11.18 -0.75 16.31
N ALA A 286 9.87 -0.60 16.15
CA ALA A 286 8.89 -1.38 16.89
C ALA A 286 9.04 -2.89 16.63
N ASN A 287 9.27 -3.30 15.37
CA ASN A 287 9.52 -4.69 15.02
C ASN A 287 10.85 -5.23 15.57
N ILE A 288 11.94 -4.44 15.53
CA ILE A 288 13.22 -4.82 16.15
C ILE A 288 13.03 -5.08 17.65
N VAL A 289 12.42 -4.13 18.37
CA VAL A 289 12.13 -4.27 19.80
C VAL A 289 11.26 -5.51 20.03
N THR A 290 10.20 -5.68 19.23
CA THR A 290 9.29 -6.83 19.34
C THR A 290 10.02 -8.16 19.20
N GLY A 291 10.91 -8.30 18.21
CA GLY A 291 11.70 -9.52 18.05
C GLY A 291 12.57 -9.82 19.27
N PHE A 292 13.25 -8.80 19.83
CA PHE A 292 14.03 -8.96 21.06
C PHE A 292 13.19 -9.27 22.32
N PHE A 293 11.87 -9.10 22.28
CA PHE A 293 10.97 -9.50 23.35
C PHE A 293 10.17 -10.78 22.99
N GLY A 294 10.64 -11.52 21.99
CA GLY A 294 10.05 -12.79 21.56
C GLY A 294 8.70 -12.65 20.88
N GLY A 295 8.38 -11.50 20.29
CA GLY A 295 7.13 -11.30 19.56
C GLY A 295 7.24 -11.66 18.07
N MET A 296 6.12 -12.07 17.49
CA MET A 296 5.99 -12.40 16.06
C MET A 296 6.01 -11.20 15.09
N GLY A 297 6.25 -9.99 15.61
CA GLY A 297 6.21 -8.75 14.84
C GLY A 297 4.79 -8.26 14.54
N GLY A 298 4.70 -7.12 13.86
CA GLY A 298 3.42 -6.45 13.64
C GLY A 298 3.42 -5.36 12.58
N CYS A 299 2.21 -4.94 12.23
CA CYS A 299 1.92 -3.79 11.37
C CYS A 299 0.78 -2.95 11.95
N ALA A 300 0.45 -1.83 11.30
CA ALA A 300 -0.77 -1.12 11.64
C ALA A 300 -1.99 -2.00 11.35
N MET A 301 -3.06 -1.82 12.12
CA MET A 301 -4.34 -2.48 11.88
C MET A 301 -5.41 -1.46 11.59
N ILE A 302 -6.01 -1.57 10.40
CA ILE A 302 -7.09 -0.69 9.96
C ILE A 302 -8.28 -0.78 10.93
N GLY A 303 -8.81 -1.99 11.18
CA GLY A 303 -10.00 -2.19 12.00
C GLY A 303 -9.88 -1.61 13.42
N GLN A 304 -8.79 -1.93 14.10
CA GLN A 304 -8.52 -1.46 15.47
C GLN A 304 -8.24 0.04 15.54
N THR A 305 -7.57 0.57 14.52
CA THR A 305 -7.40 2.02 14.37
C THR A 305 -8.73 2.74 14.17
N MET A 306 -9.66 2.16 13.40
CA MET A 306 -11.01 2.71 13.24
C MET A 306 -11.80 2.70 14.54
N ILE A 307 -11.69 1.63 15.35
CA ILE A 307 -12.30 1.58 16.68
C ILE A 307 -11.72 2.67 17.58
N ASN A 308 -10.40 2.87 17.57
CA ASN A 308 -9.75 3.88 18.41
C ASN A 308 -10.12 5.31 17.99
N VAL A 309 -9.99 5.63 16.70
CA VAL A 309 -10.11 6.99 16.19
C VAL A 309 -11.56 7.36 15.92
N LYS A 310 -12.32 6.50 15.22
CA LYS A 310 -13.69 6.85 14.79
C LYS A 310 -14.73 6.53 15.85
N ALA A 311 -14.68 5.32 16.43
CA ALA A 311 -15.68 4.91 17.42
C ALA A 311 -15.42 5.52 18.81
N SER A 312 -14.15 5.47 19.27
CA SER A 312 -13.79 5.96 20.61
C SER A 312 -13.45 7.45 20.63
N GLY A 313 -13.01 8.02 19.50
CA GLY A 313 -12.68 9.45 19.39
C GLY A 313 -11.27 9.81 19.84
N ALA A 314 -10.37 8.83 20.01
CA ALA A 314 -8.98 9.09 20.39
C ALA A 314 -8.19 9.78 19.28
N ARG A 315 -7.24 10.63 19.66
CA ARG A 315 -6.43 11.46 18.74
C ARG A 315 -4.96 11.51 19.12
N THR A 316 -4.57 11.07 20.32
CA THR A 316 -3.19 11.16 20.79
C THR A 316 -2.49 9.80 20.87
N ARG A 317 -1.19 9.81 21.12
CA ARG A 317 -0.37 8.61 21.37
C ARG A 317 -0.74 7.90 22.69
N ILE A 318 -1.45 8.57 23.60
CA ILE A 318 -1.85 8.00 24.90
C ILE A 318 -2.74 6.78 24.68
N SER A 319 -3.73 6.86 23.79
CA SER A 319 -4.60 5.72 23.48
C SER A 319 -3.83 4.49 22.98
N THR A 320 -2.90 4.66 22.03
CA THR A 320 -2.07 3.56 21.51
C THR A 320 -1.17 2.96 22.61
N PHE A 321 -0.52 3.81 23.41
CA PHE A 321 0.31 3.35 24.53
C PHE A 321 -0.52 2.54 25.55
N LEU A 322 -1.68 3.08 25.94
CA LEU A 322 -2.57 2.43 26.89
C LEU A 322 -3.20 1.15 26.33
N ALA A 323 -3.44 1.06 25.02
CA ALA A 323 -3.91 -0.17 24.40
C ALA A 323 -2.92 -1.33 24.64
N GLY A 324 -1.62 -1.08 24.44
CA GLY A 324 -0.59 -2.07 24.76
C GLY A 324 -0.53 -2.40 26.25
N VAL A 325 -0.47 -1.38 27.12
CA VAL A 325 -0.37 -1.58 28.57
C VAL A 325 -1.57 -2.31 29.15
N PHE A 326 -2.80 -1.95 28.74
CA PHE A 326 -4.01 -2.65 29.17
C PHE A 326 -4.04 -4.07 28.64
N LEU A 327 -3.65 -4.32 27.39
CA LEU A 327 -3.57 -5.66 26.84
C LEU A 327 -2.65 -6.53 27.70
N LEU A 328 -1.43 -6.07 28.00
CA LEU A 328 -0.49 -6.84 28.81
C LEU A 328 -1.02 -7.08 30.23
N GLY A 329 -1.56 -6.04 30.87
CA GLY A 329 -2.12 -6.16 32.21
C GLY A 329 -3.31 -7.13 32.28
N LEU A 330 -4.20 -7.08 31.28
CA LEU A 330 -5.36 -7.97 31.19
C LEU A 330 -4.93 -9.41 30.93
N VAL A 331 -3.99 -9.64 30.03
CA VAL A 331 -3.60 -11.00 29.61
C VAL A 331 -2.77 -11.70 30.69
N VAL A 332 -1.85 -10.99 31.35
CA VAL A 332 -1.09 -11.56 32.48
C VAL A 332 -2.00 -11.75 33.71
N GLY A 333 -2.96 -10.85 33.93
CA GLY A 333 -3.88 -10.94 35.06
C GLY A 333 -5.06 -11.91 34.88
N LEU A 334 -5.48 -12.17 33.65
CA LEU A 334 -6.64 -13.01 33.30
C LEU A 334 -6.24 -14.21 32.43
N GLY A 335 -4.98 -14.64 32.46
CA GLY A 335 -4.45 -15.74 31.63
C GLY A 335 -5.30 -17.01 31.73
N ASP A 336 -5.67 -17.42 32.95
CA ASP A 336 -6.54 -18.58 33.19
C ASP A 336 -7.92 -18.44 32.53
N VAL A 337 -8.48 -17.22 32.53
CA VAL A 337 -9.79 -16.94 31.91
C VAL A 337 -9.66 -16.94 30.38
N VAL A 338 -8.54 -16.47 29.84
CA VAL A 338 -8.27 -16.50 28.40
C VAL A 338 -8.03 -17.93 27.93
N ALA A 339 -7.38 -18.78 28.73
CA ALA A 339 -7.08 -20.18 28.41
C ALA A 339 -8.36 -21.00 28.16
N ILE A 340 -9.40 -20.78 28.97
CA ILE A 340 -10.67 -21.53 28.88
C ILE A 340 -11.61 -21.03 27.77
N MET A 341 -11.20 -20.02 26.99
CA MET A 341 -11.99 -19.52 25.87
C MET A 341 -12.14 -20.61 24.80
N PRO A 342 -13.36 -20.97 24.40
CA PRO A 342 -13.56 -22.02 23.40
C PRO A 342 -13.07 -21.54 22.03
N MET A 343 -12.36 -22.41 21.31
CA MET A 343 -11.85 -22.12 19.97
C MET A 343 -12.97 -21.74 18.99
N ALA A 344 -14.17 -22.30 19.18
CA ALA A 344 -15.37 -21.95 18.44
C ALA A 344 -15.67 -20.43 18.45
N ALA A 345 -15.42 -19.74 19.57
CA ALA A 345 -15.63 -18.29 19.66
C ALA A 345 -14.59 -17.51 18.85
N LEU A 346 -13.31 -17.90 18.89
CA LEU A 346 -12.26 -17.27 18.09
C LEU A 346 -12.49 -17.52 16.61
N VAL A 347 -12.83 -18.75 16.23
CA VAL A 347 -13.15 -19.11 14.84
C VAL A 347 -14.29 -18.25 14.30
N ALA A 348 -15.36 -18.06 15.08
CA ALA A 348 -16.46 -17.17 14.68
C ALA A 348 -15.99 -15.71 14.48
N VAL A 349 -15.12 -15.21 15.35
CA VAL A 349 -14.52 -13.87 15.21
C VAL A 349 -13.66 -13.80 13.95
N MET A 350 -12.79 -14.78 13.71
CA MET A 350 -11.88 -14.79 12.58
C MET A 350 -12.59 -14.95 11.23
N ILE A 351 -13.68 -15.72 11.19
CA ILE A 351 -14.57 -15.76 10.02
C ILE A 351 -15.12 -14.36 9.75
N MET A 352 -15.61 -13.66 10.78
CA MET A 352 -16.13 -12.30 10.60
C MET A 352 -15.04 -11.28 10.23
N VAL A 353 -13.82 -11.43 10.76
CA VAL A 353 -12.65 -10.64 10.37
C VAL A 353 -12.30 -10.88 8.91
N SER A 354 -12.29 -12.13 8.43
CA SER A 354 -12.02 -12.45 7.03
C SER A 354 -13.06 -11.82 6.09
N VAL A 355 -14.35 -11.91 6.44
CA VAL A 355 -15.46 -11.30 5.69
C VAL A 355 -15.34 -9.78 5.67
N GLY A 356 -14.94 -9.17 6.78
CA GLY A 356 -14.74 -7.72 6.89
C GLY A 356 -13.47 -7.22 6.17
N THR A 357 -12.49 -8.09 5.99
CA THR A 357 -11.22 -7.78 5.31
C THR A 357 -11.35 -7.87 3.79
N PHE A 358 -12.13 -8.83 3.29
CA PHE A 358 -12.36 -9.04 1.86
C PHE A 358 -13.03 -7.81 1.20
N ASP A 359 -12.48 -7.30 0.09
CA ASP A 359 -13.06 -6.19 -0.64
C ASP A 359 -14.18 -6.67 -1.57
N TRP A 360 -15.40 -6.73 -1.03
CA TRP A 360 -16.58 -7.11 -1.80
C TRP A 360 -16.84 -6.24 -3.04
N HIS A 361 -16.25 -5.05 -3.16
CA HIS A 361 -16.39 -4.25 -4.38
C HIS A 361 -15.51 -4.75 -5.52
N SER A 362 -14.38 -5.41 -5.22
CA SER A 362 -13.41 -5.90 -6.21
C SER A 362 -14.02 -7.00 -7.11
N VAL A 363 -14.82 -7.88 -6.52
CA VAL A 363 -15.45 -9.03 -7.20
C VAL A 363 -16.85 -8.76 -7.74
N LYS A 364 -17.43 -7.58 -7.47
CA LYS A 364 -18.77 -7.24 -7.99
C LYS A 364 -18.74 -7.30 -9.53
N PRO A 365 -19.72 -7.99 -10.17
CA PRO A 365 -19.76 -8.08 -11.63
C PRO A 365 -19.80 -6.72 -12.34
N SER A 366 -20.42 -5.72 -11.73
CA SER A 366 -20.46 -4.35 -12.24
C SER A 366 -19.08 -3.66 -12.23
N THR A 367 -18.27 -3.92 -11.20
CA THR A 367 -16.90 -3.40 -11.07
C THR A 367 -15.97 -4.10 -12.05
N LEU A 368 -15.98 -5.44 -12.07
CA LEU A 368 -15.14 -6.25 -12.96
C LEU A 368 -15.35 -5.96 -14.44
N ARG A 369 -16.59 -5.63 -14.85
CA ARG A 369 -16.91 -5.25 -16.24
C ARG A 369 -16.40 -3.84 -16.62
N ARG A 370 -16.17 -2.96 -15.64
CA ARG A 370 -15.71 -1.58 -15.87
C ARG A 370 -14.20 -1.43 -15.72
N MET A 371 -13.55 -2.32 -14.97
CA MET A 371 -12.11 -2.26 -14.74
C MET A 371 -11.30 -2.64 -16.00
N PRO A 372 -10.14 -2.00 -16.22
CA PRO A 372 -9.19 -2.44 -17.25
C PRO A 372 -8.80 -3.90 -17.05
N ARG A 373 -8.73 -4.68 -18.14
CA ARG A 373 -8.34 -6.10 -18.07
C ARG A 373 -6.98 -6.31 -17.40
N SER A 374 -6.06 -5.36 -17.57
CA SER A 374 -4.75 -5.41 -16.91
C SER A 374 -4.84 -5.32 -15.40
N GLU A 375 -5.70 -4.45 -14.85
CA GLU A 375 -5.88 -4.33 -13.40
C GLU A 375 -6.51 -5.59 -12.80
N THR A 376 -7.53 -6.14 -13.46
CA THR A 376 -8.15 -7.41 -13.05
C THR A 376 -7.17 -8.57 -13.11
N ALA A 377 -6.31 -8.62 -14.14
CA ALA A 377 -5.29 -9.66 -14.26
C ALA A 377 -4.25 -9.58 -13.12
N VAL A 378 -3.81 -8.38 -12.75
CA VAL A 378 -2.88 -8.18 -11.61
C VAL A 378 -3.50 -8.66 -10.30
N MET A 379 -4.74 -8.25 -10.03
CA MET A 379 -5.46 -8.65 -8.82
C MET A 379 -5.61 -10.18 -8.78
N LEU A 380 -6.08 -10.79 -9.87
CA LEU A 380 -6.27 -12.24 -9.96
C LEU A 380 -4.95 -12.99 -9.79
N ALA A 381 -3.87 -12.55 -10.43
CA ALA A 381 -2.55 -13.17 -10.29
C ALA A 381 -2.06 -13.13 -8.84
N THR A 382 -2.24 -11.99 -8.16
CA THR A 382 -1.89 -11.83 -6.74
C THR A 382 -2.66 -12.81 -5.86
N VAL A 383 -3.98 -12.91 -6.06
CA VAL A 383 -4.86 -13.81 -5.30
C VAL A 383 -4.52 -15.28 -5.56
N VAL A 384 -4.45 -15.68 -6.83
CA VAL A 384 -4.22 -17.08 -7.21
C VAL A 384 -2.88 -17.57 -6.71
N VAL A 385 -1.80 -16.81 -6.89
CA VAL A 385 -0.47 -17.22 -6.42
C VAL A 385 -0.44 -17.32 -4.90
N THR A 386 -0.99 -16.33 -4.20
CA THR A 386 -1.03 -16.35 -2.73
C THR A 386 -1.77 -17.58 -2.21
N VAL A 387 -2.98 -17.83 -2.72
CA VAL A 387 -3.82 -18.94 -2.24
C VAL A 387 -3.22 -20.29 -2.62
N ALA A 388 -2.73 -20.44 -3.85
CA ALA A 388 -2.14 -21.70 -4.31
C ALA A 388 -0.84 -22.07 -3.58
N THR A 389 -0.06 -21.07 -3.17
CA THR A 389 1.21 -21.29 -2.46
C THR A 389 1.07 -21.19 -0.93
N SER A 390 -0.10 -20.77 -0.43
CA SER A 390 -0.29 -20.35 0.96
C SER A 390 0.78 -19.35 1.46
N ASN A 391 1.35 -18.56 0.54
CA ASN A 391 2.45 -17.64 0.82
C ASN A 391 2.15 -16.26 0.25
N LEU A 392 1.86 -15.34 1.16
CA LEU A 392 1.47 -13.97 0.84
C LEU A 392 2.62 -13.17 0.17
N ALA A 393 3.87 -13.48 0.49
CA ALA A 393 5.03 -12.79 -0.08
C ALA A 393 5.16 -13.07 -1.59
N TYR A 394 4.97 -14.32 -2.02
CA TYR A 394 4.99 -14.68 -3.44
C TYR A 394 3.87 -13.99 -4.22
N GLY A 395 2.68 -13.88 -3.64
CA GLY A 395 1.57 -13.13 -4.22
C GLY A 395 1.92 -11.68 -4.50
N VAL A 396 2.50 -10.97 -3.52
CA VAL A 396 2.91 -9.56 -3.67
C VAL A 396 3.96 -9.41 -4.76
N ILE A 397 5.01 -10.25 -4.76
CA ILE A 397 6.08 -10.19 -5.76
C ILE A 397 5.52 -10.37 -7.17
N VAL A 398 4.73 -11.44 -7.38
CA VAL A 398 4.12 -11.71 -8.69
C VAL A 398 3.14 -10.62 -9.09
N GLY A 399 2.34 -10.11 -8.15
CA GLY A 399 1.41 -9.00 -8.37
C GLY A 399 2.12 -7.74 -8.86
N VAL A 400 3.20 -7.32 -8.17
CA VAL A 400 4.00 -6.14 -8.53
C VAL A 400 4.69 -6.32 -9.88
N LEU A 401 5.29 -7.48 -10.16
CA LEU A 401 5.93 -7.77 -11.44
C LEU A 401 4.90 -7.76 -12.58
N THR A 402 3.75 -8.41 -12.38
CA THR A 402 2.65 -8.43 -13.35
C THR A 402 2.15 -7.02 -13.63
N ALA A 403 1.99 -6.19 -12.58
CA ALA A 403 1.55 -4.82 -12.73
C ALA A 403 2.57 -3.96 -13.47
N THR A 404 3.85 -4.14 -13.19
CA THR A 404 4.95 -3.42 -13.86
C THR A 404 4.99 -3.75 -15.35
N VAL A 405 4.90 -5.04 -15.71
CA VAL A 405 4.88 -5.49 -17.11
C VAL A 405 3.65 -4.98 -17.86
N LEU A 406 2.46 -5.09 -17.26
CA LEU A 406 1.24 -4.64 -17.91
C LEU A 406 1.14 -3.11 -18.00
N PHE A 407 1.69 -2.40 -17.03
CA PHE A 407 1.86 -0.95 -17.09
C PHE A 407 2.79 -0.57 -18.24
N ALA A 408 3.98 -1.17 -18.32
CA ALA A 408 4.93 -0.93 -19.41
C ALA A 408 4.30 -1.19 -20.78
N ARG A 409 3.57 -2.29 -20.95
CA ARG A 409 2.85 -2.60 -22.21
C ARG A 409 1.76 -1.59 -22.53
N ARG A 410 1.03 -1.08 -21.53
CA ARG A 410 -0.01 -0.07 -21.73
C ARG A 410 0.58 1.25 -22.23
N VAL A 411 1.71 1.67 -21.69
CA VAL A 411 2.34 2.94 -22.07
C VAL A 411 3.08 2.81 -23.41
N ALA A 412 3.69 1.65 -23.70
CA ALA A 412 4.42 1.42 -24.96
C ALA A 412 3.54 1.48 -26.21
N HIS A 413 2.22 1.23 -26.11
CA HIS A 413 1.29 1.28 -27.25
C HIS A 413 0.56 2.61 -27.43
N LEU A 414 0.98 3.68 -26.75
CA LEU A 414 0.35 5.01 -26.84
C LEU A 414 1.10 6.00 -27.75
N THR A 415 2.21 5.59 -28.39
CA THR A 415 2.91 6.45 -29.34
C THR A 415 2.35 6.27 -30.74
N THR A 416 1.66 7.28 -31.26
CA THR A 416 1.16 7.31 -32.64
C THR A 416 1.85 8.41 -33.42
N VAL A 417 2.43 8.07 -34.57
CA VAL A 417 2.91 9.05 -35.54
C VAL A 417 1.84 9.24 -36.60
N THR A 418 1.30 10.46 -36.68
CA THR A 418 0.30 10.84 -37.67
C THR A 418 0.96 11.71 -38.73
N ARG A 419 0.84 11.32 -40.00
CA ARG A 419 1.23 12.16 -41.13
C ARG A 419 0.21 13.27 -41.30
N LEU A 420 0.67 14.52 -41.20
CA LEU A 420 -0.15 15.66 -41.58
C LEU A 420 0.15 15.95 -43.05
N ASP A 421 -0.85 15.74 -43.91
CA ASP A 421 -0.79 16.26 -45.27
C ASP A 421 -0.94 17.79 -45.24
N PRO A 422 -0.32 18.53 -46.18
CA PRO A 422 -0.48 19.97 -46.27
C PRO A 422 -1.97 20.28 -46.39
N ALA A 423 -2.53 21.00 -45.43
CA ALA A 423 -3.90 21.50 -45.54
C ALA A 423 -3.97 22.40 -46.79
N ALA A 424 -4.87 22.08 -47.71
CA ALA A 424 -5.26 23.04 -48.74
C ALA A 424 -5.65 24.34 -48.03
N PRO A 425 -5.12 25.51 -48.45
CA PRO A 425 -5.36 26.75 -47.74
C PRO A 425 -6.86 27.01 -47.61
N ALA A 426 -7.32 27.27 -46.39
CA ALA A 426 -8.70 27.60 -46.11
C ALA A 426 -9.13 28.80 -46.98
N ALA A 427 -10.10 28.59 -47.85
CA ALA A 427 -10.64 29.64 -48.69
C ALA A 427 -11.22 30.76 -47.81
N PRO A 428 -10.90 32.04 -48.08
CA PRO A 428 -11.53 33.14 -47.35
C PRO A 428 -13.01 33.20 -47.74
N ALA A 429 -13.87 33.34 -46.72
CA ALA A 429 -15.30 33.48 -46.91
C ALA A 429 -15.61 34.82 -47.61
N GLY A 430 -16.19 34.72 -48.82
CA GLY A 430 -16.96 35.79 -49.46
C GLY A 430 -16.35 36.37 -50.73
N ALA A 431 -16.81 35.88 -51.88
CA ALA A 431 -17.33 36.67 -53.01
C ALA A 431 -17.60 35.74 -54.21
N ALA A 432 -18.83 35.80 -54.72
CA ALA A 432 -19.25 35.13 -55.94
C ALA A 432 -18.71 35.84 -57.19
N GLY A 433 -18.46 35.10 -58.28
CA GLY A 433 -18.52 35.67 -59.62
C GLY A 433 -17.55 35.10 -60.67
N ALA A 434 -18.16 34.50 -61.69
CA ALA A 434 -17.73 34.43 -63.10
C ALA A 434 -16.57 33.52 -63.54
N ALA A 435 -16.82 32.90 -64.70
CA ALA A 435 -16.02 31.93 -65.41
C ALA A 435 -14.78 32.52 -66.10
N GLY A 436 -13.81 31.66 -66.42
CA GLY A 436 -12.95 31.84 -67.60
C GLY A 436 -11.47 31.51 -67.43
N ALA A 437 -11.03 30.57 -68.28
CA ALA A 437 -9.70 30.45 -68.88
C ALA A 437 -8.50 29.98 -68.04
N ALA A 438 -7.80 29.03 -68.65
CA ALA A 438 -6.51 28.50 -68.24
C ALA A 438 -5.43 29.58 -68.20
N ASP A 439 -4.51 29.46 -67.25
CA ASP A 439 -3.10 29.71 -67.54
C ASP A 439 -2.21 28.85 -66.62
N GLY A 440 -1.15 28.32 -67.21
CA GLY A 440 -0.16 27.52 -66.51
C GLY A 440 0.66 28.41 -65.59
N SER A 441 0.81 27.98 -64.35
CA SER A 441 1.99 28.33 -63.56
C SER A 441 2.36 27.13 -62.71
N GLU A 442 3.45 26.48 -63.11
CA GLU A 442 4.19 25.56 -62.27
C GLU A 442 4.64 26.33 -61.02
N VAL A 443 3.99 26.07 -59.90
CA VAL A 443 4.55 26.36 -58.58
C VAL A 443 5.47 25.18 -58.27
N PRO A 444 6.80 25.37 -58.11
CA PRO A 444 7.66 24.31 -57.63
C PRO A 444 7.37 24.13 -56.14
N ASP A 445 6.38 23.29 -55.83
CA ASP A 445 6.02 23.03 -54.44
C ASP A 445 7.09 22.12 -53.83
N GLY A 446 8.12 22.75 -53.27
CA GLY A 446 9.12 22.12 -52.41
C GLY A 446 8.45 21.67 -51.12
N GLY A 447 7.65 20.60 -51.24
CA GLY A 447 6.76 20.14 -50.18
C GLY A 447 7.50 19.97 -48.85
N SER A 448 6.85 20.40 -47.77
CA SER A 448 7.28 20.07 -46.41
C SER A 448 6.38 18.97 -45.87
N ARG A 449 6.94 17.97 -45.21
CA ARG A 449 6.18 16.88 -44.56
C ARG A 449 6.22 17.05 -43.05
N THR A 450 5.05 17.19 -42.44
CA THR A 450 4.96 17.24 -40.97
C THR A 450 4.45 15.92 -40.41
N TYR A 451 5.20 15.36 -39.46
CA TYR A 451 4.84 14.20 -38.67
C TYR A 451 4.51 14.66 -37.26
N ARG A 452 3.26 14.50 -36.83
CA ARG A 452 2.89 14.71 -35.43
C ARG A 452 3.09 13.44 -34.64
N VAL A 453 3.85 13.52 -33.56
CA VAL A 453 4.02 12.42 -32.61
C VAL A 453 3.19 12.73 -31.38
N ASP A 454 2.27 11.84 -31.06
CA ASP A 454 1.46 11.91 -29.85
C ASP A 454 1.86 10.77 -28.91
N GLY A 455 2.00 11.06 -27.61
CA GLY A 455 2.24 10.06 -26.55
C GLY A 455 3.60 10.11 -25.85
N GLU A 456 3.84 9.16 -24.96
CA GLU A 456 5.04 9.12 -24.12
C GLU A 456 6.19 8.38 -24.83
N LEU A 457 7.32 9.04 -25.07
CA LEU A 457 8.50 8.46 -25.69
C LEU A 457 9.53 8.04 -24.63
N PHE A 458 9.76 6.73 -24.53
CA PHE A 458 10.74 6.10 -23.64
C PHE A 458 11.22 4.79 -24.27
N PHE A 459 12.17 4.08 -23.65
CA PHE A 459 12.91 2.93 -24.17
C PHE A 459 12.04 1.87 -24.85
N ALA A 460 10.82 1.65 -24.33
CA ALA A 460 9.90 0.67 -24.88
C ALA A 460 9.16 1.12 -26.15
N SER A 461 9.00 2.43 -26.39
CA SER A 461 8.28 2.99 -27.55
C SER A 461 9.19 3.66 -28.59
N SER A 462 10.44 3.97 -28.21
CA SER A 462 11.35 4.79 -29.04
C SER A 462 11.97 4.06 -30.22
N ASN A 463 12.22 2.75 -30.12
CA ASN A 463 12.82 1.97 -31.21
C ASN A 463 11.85 1.81 -32.40
N ASP A 464 10.55 1.72 -32.12
CA ASP A 464 9.53 1.59 -33.16
C ASP A 464 9.33 2.89 -33.94
N LEU A 465 9.69 4.03 -33.36
CA LEU A 465 9.57 5.36 -33.95
C LEU A 465 10.32 5.44 -35.30
N VAL A 466 11.51 4.85 -35.37
CA VAL A 466 12.36 4.84 -36.58
C VAL A 466 11.64 4.20 -37.78
N TYR A 467 10.72 3.27 -37.58
CA TYR A 467 10.03 2.57 -38.67
C TYR A 467 8.77 3.28 -39.16
N GLN A 468 8.35 4.38 -38.52
CA GLN A 468 7.10 5.08 -38.85
C GLN A 468 7.27 6.19 -39.92
N PHE A 469 8.51 6.42 -40.36
CA PHE A 469 8.88 7.47 -41.32
C PHE A 469 9.16 6.91 -42.72
N ASP A 470 8.72 7.62 -43.77
CA ASP A 470 9.05 7.27 -45.17
C ASP A 470 10.30 8.01 -45.66
N TYR A 471 11.46 7.51 -45.23
CA TYR A 471 12.75 8.09 -45.61
C TYR A 471 12.97 8.19 -47.12
N ALA A 472 12.35 7.32 -47.94
CA ALA A 472 12.54 7.34 -49.39
C ALA A 472 11.59 8.33 -50.06
N GLY A 473 10.29 8.26 -49.76
CA GLY A 473 9.23 9.02 -50.41
C GLY A 473 8.99 10.43 -49.85
N ASP A 474 9.51 10.76 -48.68
CA ASP A 474 9.31 12.11 -48.10
C ASP A 474 10.01 13.23 -48.90
N PRO A 475 9.50 14.47 -48.85
CA PRO A 475 10.10 15.58 -49.58
C PRO A 475 11.37 16.11 -48.89
N GLN A 476 11.97 17.18 -49.43
CA GLN A 476 13.26 17.70 -48.96
C GLN A 476 13.22 18.21 -47.52
N ASN A 477 12.09 18.75 -47.08
CA ASN A 477 11.91 19.29 -45.74
C ASN A 477 10.96 18.40 -44.94
N VAL A 478 11.42 17.90 -43.80
CA VAL A 478 10.63 17.08 -42.88
C VAL A 478 10.62 17.72 -41.51
N VAL A 479 9.44 17.84 -40.92
CA VAL A 479 9.20 18.39 -39.57
C VAL A 479 8.63 17.30 -38.69
N ILE A 480 9.24 17.07 -37.52
CA ILE A 480 8.67 16.23 -36.45
C ILE A 480 8.12 17.16 -35.38
N ASP A 481 6.80 17.17 -35.23
CA ASP A 481 6.08 17.91 -34.20
C ASP A 481 5.89 17.02 -32.97
N LEU A 482 6.62 17.35 -31.90
CA LEU A 482 6.57 16.70 -30.59
C LEU A 482 5.72 17.48 -29.57
N SER A 483 4.89 18.45 -30.00
CA SER A 483 4.08 19.29 -29.10
C SER A 483 3.16 18.48 -28.17
N ASN A 484 2.76 17.28 -28.60
CA ASN A 484 1.92 16.35 -27.84
C ASN A 484 2.68 15.09 -27.36
N ALA A 485 4.01 15.14 -27.38
CA ALA A 485 4.87 14.06 -26.93
C ALA A 485 5.81 14.53 -25.80
N HIS A 486 6.27 13.59 -24.98
CA HIS A 486 7.28 13.86 -23.95
C HIS A 486 8.45 12.90 -24.10
N VAL A 487 9.67 13.43 -23.99
CA VAL A 487 10.92 12.68 -24.07
C VAL A 487 11.39 12.35 -22.65
N TRP A 488 11.37 11.06 -22.30
CA TRP A 488 11.67 10.61 -20.94
C TRP A 488 13.08 10.08 -20.73
N ASP A 489 13.75 9.62 -21.79
CA ASP A 489 15.06 8.99 -21.66
C ASP A 489 16.00 9.20 -22.86
N ALA A 490 17.24 8.75 -22.67
CA ALA A 490 18.30 8.83 -23.66
C ALA A 490 18.01 7.98 -24.90
N SER A 491 17.25 6.88 -24.79
CA SER A 491 16.90 6.04 -25.94
C SER A 491 15.98 6.75 -26.93
N THR A 492 15.08 7.62 -26.46
CA THR A 492 14.30 8.48 -27.36
C THR A 492 15.19 9.47 -28.11
N VAL A 493 16.16 10.09 -27.42
CA VAL A 493 17.10 11.02 -28.06
C VAL A 493 17.94 10.29 -29.11
N ALA A 494 18.45 9.10 -28.79
CA ALA A 494 19.17 8.26 -29.74
C ALA A 494 18.32 7.84 -30.96
N ALA A 495 17.03 7.54 -30.75
CA ALA A 495 16.11 7.22 -31.86
C ALA A 495 15.88 8.44 -32.77
N LEU A 496 15.70 9.65 -32.21
CA LEU A 496 15.59 10.89 -32.98
C LEU A 496 16.88 11.21 -33.76
N ASP A 497 18.05 10.98 -33.16
CA ASP A 497 19.34 11.14 -33.83
C ASP A 497 19.52 10.12 -34.97
N ALA A 498 19.07 8.89 -34.79
CA ALA A 498 19.06 7.88 -35.84
C ALA A 498 18.13 8.28 -37.01
N ILE A 499 16.94 8.83 -36.72
CA ILE A 499 16.02 9.36 -37.73
C ILE A 499 16.67 10.52 -38.49
N ARG A 500 17.28 11.48 -37.77
CA ARG A 500 18.00 12.62 -38.34
C ARG A 500 19.14 12.18 -39.25
N THR A 501 19.93 11.21 -38.80
CA THR A 501 21.05 10.66 -39.57
C THR A 501 20.56 9.96 -40.84
N LYS A 502 19.45 9.21 -40.78
CA LYS A 502 18.85 8.56 -41.95
C LYS A 502 18.32 9.55 -42.98
N TYR A 503 17.70 10.65 -42.56
CA TYR A 503 17.27 11.72 -43.47
C TYR A 503 18.46 12.47 -44.08
N ALA A 504 19.46 12.81 -43.26
CA ALA A 504 20.67 13.49 -43.72
C ALA A 504 21.45 12.65 -44.74
N ALA A 505 21.55 11.33 -44.54
CA ALA A 505 22.18 10.41 -45.50
C ALA A 505 21.48 10.39 -46.87
N LYS A 506 20.21 10.82 -46.94
CA LYS A 506 19.43 10.96 -48.18
C LYS A 506 19.34 12.40 -48.68
N GLY A 507 20.14 13.31 -48.09
CA GLY A 507 20.19 14.72 -48.46
C GLY A 507 18.95 15.53 -48.04
N LYS A 508 18.11 15.01 -47.12
CA LYS A 508 16.88 15.65 -46.65
C LYS A 508 17.11 16.39 -45.33
N HIS A 509 16.44 17.52 -45.14
CA HIS A 509 16.52 18.31 -43.91
C HIS A 509 15.42 17.90 -42.92
N LEU A 510 15.82 17.64 -41.67
CA LEU A 510 14.91 17.29 -40.57
C LEU A 510 14.95 18.36 -39.48
N GLU A 511 13.77 18.89 -39.14
CA GLU A 511 13.54 19.80 -38.03
C GLU A 511 12.66 19.13 -36.96
N VAL A 512 13.00 19.29 -35.69
CA VAL A 512 12.21 18.82 -34.56
C VAL A 512 11.65 20.03 -33.82
N VAL A 513 10.33 20.10 -33.65
CA VAL A 513 9.62 21.23 -33.03
C VAL A 513 8.71 20.74 -31.91
N GLY A 514 8.28 21.65 -31.03
CA GLY A 514 7.28 21.33 -29.99
C GLY A 514 7.81 20.60 -28.76
N LEU A 515 9.13 20.60 -28.52
CA LEU A 515 9.69 20.07 -27.27
C LEU A 515 9.26 20.93 -26.08
N ASN A 516 8.69 20.32 -25.04
CA ASN A 516 8.50 21.00 -23.75
C ASN A 516 9.85 21.25 -23.04
N ASP A 517 9.84 22.12 -22.03
CA ASP A 517 11.06 22.57 -21.33
C ASP A 517 11.93 21.40 -20.83
N ASP A 518 11.32 20.40 -20.18
CA ASP A 518 12.02 19.21 -19.67
C ASP A 518 12.61 18.34 -20.79
N SER A 519 11.91 18.20 -21.91
CA SER A 519 12.34 17.42 -23.07
C SER A 519 13.42 18.14 -23.86
N ALA A 520 13.34 19.46 -23.98
CA ALA A 520 14.34 20.30 -24.64
C ALA A 520 15.68 20.23 -23.92
N VAL A 521 15.69 20.35 -22.58
CA VAL A 521 16.91 20.22 -21.78
C VAL A 521 17.56 18.84 -21.96
N ARG A 522 16.77 17.75 -21.95
CA ARG A 522 17.31 16.40 -22.18
C ARG A 522 17.83 16.22 -23.60
N TYR A 523 17.11 16.75 -24.59
CA TYR A 523 17.52 16.68 -26.00
C TYR A 523 18.83 17.43 -26.23
N GLU A 524 18.97 18.65 -25.73
CA GLU A 524 20.20 19.46 -25.87
C GLU A 524 21.42 18.82 -25.18
N LEU A 525 21.22 18.20 -24.01
CA LEU A 525 22.32 17.56 -23.27
C LEU A 525 22.84 16.27 -23.94
N LEU A 526 21.97 15.55 -24.65
CA LEU A 526 22.25 14.18 -25.10
C LEU A 526 22.35 14.03 -26.62
N ALA A 527 21.74 14.92 -27.41
CA ALA A 527 21.75 14.85 -28.87
C ALA A 527 23.18 14.97 -29.42
N GLY A 528 23.53 14.11 -30.38
CA GLY A 528 24.86 14.08 -31.01
C GLY A 528 25.99 13.50 -30.15
N ASN A 529 25.76 13.25 -28.86
CA ASN A 529 26.74 12.67 -27.92
C ASN A 529 26.50 11.18 -27.63
N LEU A 530 25.34 10.65 -28.01
CA LEU A 530 25.00 9.24 -27.91
C LEU A 530 25.43 8.55 -29.22
N GLY A 531 26.69 8.12 -29.27
CA GLY A 531 27.31 7.55 -30.46
C GLY A 531 26.51 6.41 -31.09
N ALA A 532 26.53 6.36 -32.42
CA ALA A 532 26.02 5.27 -33.24
C ALA A 532 26.79 3.98 -32.92
N GLY A 533 26.27 3.21 -31.97
CA GLY A 533 26.89 1.97 -31.51
C GLY A 533 25.94 1.16 -30.65
N HIS A 534 24.88 0.62 -31.27
CA HIS A 534 24.46 -0.78 -31.18
C HIS A 534 23.40 -1.08 -32.23
#